data_AF-A0A0J5IUC9-F1
#
_entry.id   AF-A0A0J5IUC9-F1
#
_cell.length_a   1.000
_cell.length_b   1.000
_cell.length_c   1.000
_cell.angle_alpha   90.00
_cell.angle_beta   90.00
_cell.angle_gamma   90.00
#
_symmetry.space_group_name_H-M   'P 1'
#
loop_
_entity.id
_entity.type
_entity.pdbx_description
1 polymer ?
#
loop_
_entity_poly.entity_id
_entity_poly.type
_entity_poly.pdbx_seq_one_letter_code
_entity_poly.pdbx_strand_id
1 'polypeptide(L)'
;MNQSIQFPDREEWDESGNKVIFPAMVDGLLVECVISADEIIALYGKAHHPLVLFRQHRWDLEEEFETVILSGHDDQFGRYSLLSDCAAK
;
A
#
# COMPACT_ATOMS: atom_id res chain seq x y z
N MET A 1 -22.15 -3.03 8.54
CA MET A 1 -20.72 -3.08 8.19
C MET A 1 -20.65 -3.45 6.72
N ASN A 2 -20.59 -2.44 5.85
CA ASN A 2 -20.32 -2.59 4.42
C ASN A 2 -18.93 -1.99 4.25
N GLN A 3 -17.88 -2.80 4.33
CA GLN A 3 -16.59 -2.32 3.85
C GLN A 3 -16.68 -2.30 2.33
N SER A 4 -16.92 -1.12 1.77
CA SER A 4 -16.97 -0.88 0.32
C SER A 4 -15.56 -0.88 -0.31
N ILE A 5 -14.53 -1.26 0.45
CA ILE A 5 -13.13 -1.28 0.04
C ILE A 5 -12.79 -2.70 -0.41
N GLN A 6 -12.29 -2.84 -1.64
CA GLN A 6 -11.87 -4.11 -2.21
C GLN A 6 -10.47 -3.96 -2.77
N PHE A 7 -9.58 -4.90 -2.42
CA PHE A 7 -8.22 -4.94 -2.93
C PHE A 7 -8.12 -6.05 -4.00
N PRO A 8 -8.18 -5.71 -5.29
CA PRO A 8 -7.90 -6.67 -6.35
C PRO A 8 -6.47 -7.22 -6.26
N ASP A 9 -6.30 -8.48 -6.67
CA ASP A 9 -5.01 -9.17 -6.78
C ASP A 9 -4.21 -8.67 -8.00
N ARG A 10 -3.94 -7.36 -8.03
CA ARG A 10 -3.28 -6.65 -9.14
C ARG A 10 -2.15 -5.75 -8.65
N GLU A 11 -1.21 -6.32 -7.92
CA GLU A 11 0.01 -5.63 -7.55
C GLU A 11 1.07 -5.71 -8.65
N GLU A 12 1.72 -4.57 -8.90
CA GLU A 12 2.81 -4.38 -9.82
C GLU A 12 4.04 -3.89 -9.07
N TRP A 13 5.20 -4.35 -9.52
CA TRP A 13 6.47 -3.90 -8.98
C TRP A 13 7.05 -2.80 -9.87
N ASP A 14 7.23 -1.61 -9.32
CA ASP A 14 7.89 -0.51 -9.99
C ASP A 14 9.39 -0.56 -9.71
N GLU A 15 10.16 -1.08 -10.68
CA GLU A 15 11.62 -1.16 -10.59
C GLU A 15 12.28 0.23 -10.51
N SER A 16 11.66 1.26 -11.10
CA SER A 16 12.23 2.61 -11.18
C SER A 16 12.18 3.33 -9.83
N GLY A 17 11.06 3.20 -9.12
CA GLY A 17 10.82 3.80 -7.81
C GLY A 17 11.01 2.84 -6.64
N ASN A 18 11.37 1.58 -6.90
CA ASN A 18 11.61 0.53 -5.90
C ASN A 18 10.42 0.41 -4.93
N LYS A 19 9.22 0.20 -5.49
CA LYS A 19 7.96 0.23 -4.74
C LYS A 19 6.93 -0.72 -5.35
N VAL A 20 6.01 -1.19 -4.52
CA VAL A 20 4.86 -1.98 -4.96
C VAL A 20 3.70 -1.02 -5.16
N ILE A 21 3.05 -1.11 -6.32
CA ILE A 21 1.87 -0.34 -6.68
C ILE A 21 0.73 -1.32 -6.85
N PHE A 22 -0.42 -1.05 -6.26
CA PHE A 22 -1.59 -1.91 -6.41
C PHE A 22 -2.88 -1.09 -6.33
N PRO A 23 -3.93 -1.45 -7.08
CA PRO A 23 -5.19 -0.73 -7.03
C PRO A 23 -6.03 -1.18 -5.83
N ALA A 24 -6.85 -0.26 -5.31
CA ALA A 24 -7.94 -0.53 -4.40
C ALA A 24 -9.24 0.07 -4.96
N MET A 25 -10.38 -0.53 -4.67
CA MET A 25 -11.69 -0.04 -5.09
C MET A 25 -12.46 0.41 -3.87
N VAL A 26 -12.83 1.69 -3.80
CA VAL A 26 -13.48 2.33 -2.64
C VAL A 26 -14.82 2.88 -3.10
N ASP A 27 -15.92 2.28 -2.65
CA ASP A 27 -17.28 2.69 -3.07
C ASP A 27 -17.46 2.76 -4.60
N GLY A 28 -16.76 1.88 -5.33
CA GLY A 28 -16.78 1.81 -6.79
C GLY A 28 -15.81 2.77 -7.49
N LEU A 29 -15.05 3.58 -6.75
CA LEU A 29 -13.95 4.38 -7.28
C LEU A 29 -12.64 3.58 -7.23
N LEU A 30 -11.90 3.55 -8.33
CA LEU A 30 -10.57 2.95 -8.37
C LEU A 30 -9.55 3.97 -7.86
N VAL A 31 -8.81 3.60 -6.81
CA VAL A 31 -7.70 4.38 -6.23
C VAL A 31 -6.42 3.57 -6.33
N GLU A 32 -5.28 4.26 -6.32
CA GLU A 32 -3.97 3.62 -6.41
C GLU A 32 -3.27 3.67 -5.05
N CYS A 33 -2.85 2.51 -4.56
CA CYS A 33 -2.09 2.33 -3.34
C CYS A 33 -0.62 2.06 -3.69
N VAL A 34 0.28 2.68 -2.94
CA VAL A 34 1.71 2.59 -3.19
C VAL A 34 2.44 2.34 -1.87
N ILE A 35 3.32 1.36 -1.85
CA ILE A 35 4.19 1.12 -0.69
C ILE A 35 5.63 0.93 -1.16
N SER A 36 6.54 1.70 -0.57
CA SER A 36 7.95 1.64 -0.90
C SER A 36 8.55 0.32 -0.41
N ALA A 37 9.56 -0.18 -1.14
CA ALA A 37 10.26 -1.38 -0.73
C ALA A 37 10.94 -1.25 0.63
N ASP A 38 11.47 -0.06 0.93
CA ASP A 38 12.11 0.22 2.22
C ASP A 38 11.12 0.04 3.38
N GLU A 39 9.86 0.46 3.20
CA GLU A 39 8.79 0.28 4.17
C GLU A 39 8.42 -1.19 4.38
N ILE A 40 8.18 -1.93 3.28
CA ILE A 40 7.93 -3.38 3.35
C ILE A 40 9.07 -4.08 4.10
N ILE A 41 10.30 -3.68 3.80
CA ILE A 41 11.50 -4.22 4.41
C ILE A 41 11.62 -3.82 5.89
N ALA A 42 11.24 -2.60 6.27
CA ALA A 42 11.25 -2.14 7.64
C ALA A 42 10.22 -2.90 8.49
N LEU A 43 9.06 -3.20 7.91
CA LEU A 43 7.98 -3.95 8.54
C LEU A 43 8.27 -5.45 8.66
N TYR A 44 8.75 -6.08 7.57
CA TYR A 44 8.85 -7.55 7.46
C TYR A 44 10.28 -8.09 7.31
N GLY A 45 11.27 -7.20 7.17
CA GLY A 45 12.68 -7.54 7.02
C GLY A 45 13.16 -7.67 5.56
N LYS A 46 14.45 -7.98 5.38
CA LYS A 46 15.12 -8.10 4.06
C LYS A 46 15.22 -9.54 3.55
N ALA A 47 14.41 -10.46 4.07
CA ALA A 47 14.56 -11.89 3.80
C ALA A 47 14.22 -12.27 2.35
N HIS A 48 13.25 -11.57 1.74
CA HIS A 48 12.75 -11.85 0.39
C HIS A 48 12.59 -10.55 -0.41
N HIS A 49 12.29 -10.70 -1.70
CA HIS A 49 11.95 -9.57 -2.56
C HIS A 49 10.72 -8.81 -2.00
N PRO A 50 10.67 -7.48 -2.05
CA PRO A 50 9.56 -6.69 -1.48
C PRO A 50 8.18 -7.12 -1.99
N LEU A 51 8.04 -7.39 -3.29
CA LEU A 51 6.80 -7.93 -3.85
C LEU A 51 6.37 -9.27 -3.22
N VAL A 52 7.33 -10.13 -2.87
CA VAL A 52 7.09 -11.43 -2.25
C VAL A 52 6.72 -11.26 -0.77
N LEU A 53 7.30 -10.28 -0.08
CA LEU A 53 6.92 -9.92 1.29
C LEU A 53 5.52 -9.31 1.32
N PHE A 54 5.21 -8.41 0.38
CA PHE A 54 3.89 -7.83 0.20
C PHE A 54 2.81 -8.92 0.07
N ARG A 55 3.04 -9.94 -0.78
CA ARG A 55 2.10 -11.06 -0.95
C ARG A 55 1.95 -11.93 0.30
N GLN A 56 3.03 -12.13 1.05
CA GLN A 56 3.01 -12.92 2.28
C GLN A 56 2.24 -12.22 3.40
N HIS A 57 2.36 -10.90 3.48
CA HIS A 57 1.73 -10.05 4.49
C HIS A 57 0.62 -9.19 3.91
N ARG A 58 -0.04 -9.68 2.85
CA ARG A 58 -1.03 -8.91 2.09
C ARG A 58 -2.19 -8.47 2.98
N TRP A 59 -2.64 -9.39 3.83
CA TRP A 59 -3.78 -9.16 4.72
C TRP A 59 -3.48 -8.03 5.71
N ASP A 60 -2.32 -8.09 6.39
CA ASP A 60 -1.88 -7.01 7.29
C ASP A 60 -1.80 -5.65 6.57
N LEU A 61 -1.23 -5.64 5.34
CA LEU A 61 -1.11 -4.40 4.55
C LEU A 61 -2.48 -3.86 4.12
N GLU A 62 -3.38 -4.73 3.68
CA GLU A 62 -4.74 -4.37 3.26
C GLU A 62 -5.53 -3.74 4.42
N GLU A 63 -5.41 -4.27 5.65
CA GLU A 63 -6.03 -3.68 6.85
C GLU A 63 -5.49 -2.27 7.16
N GLU A 64 -4.17 -2.07 7.05
CA GLU A 64 -3.55 -0.77 7.25
C GLU A 64 -3.95 0.23 6.16
N PHE A 65 -3.93 -0.19 4.90
CA PHE A 65 -4.37 0.65 3.78
C PHE A 65 -5.85 0.98 3.86
N GLU A 66 -6.70 0.07 4.32
CA GLU A 66 -8.11 0.34 4.54
C GLU A 66 -8.28 1.50 5.52
N THR A 67 -7.53 1.48 6.63
CA THR A 67 -7.56 2.55 7.63
C THR A 67 -7.10 3.90 7.05
N VAL A 68 -6.04 3.91 6.23
CA VAL A 68 -5.54 5.12 5.56
C VAL A 68 -6.56 5.68 4.57
N ILE A 69 -7.16 4.80 3.76
CA ILE A 69 -8.20 5.16 2.79
C ILE A 69 -9.42 5.75 3.49
N LEU A 70 -9.90 5.10 4.55
CA LEU A 70 -11.04 5.58 5.35
C LEU A 70 -10.75 6.90 6.05
N SER A 71 -9.49 7.15 6.41
CA SER A 71 -9.06 8.43 6.98
C SER A 71 -8.97 9.55 5.95
N GLY A 72 -9.01 9.23 4.65
CA GLY A 72 -8.87 10.19 3.56
C GLY A 72 -7.47 10.79 3.46
N HIS A 73 -6.44 10.02 3.84
CA HIS A 73 -5.04 10.48 3.83
C HIS A 73 -4.37 10.14 2.49
N ASP A 74 -4.95 10.62 1.38
CA ASP A 74 -4.30 10.54 0.07
C ASP A 74 -3.28 11.67 -0.15
N ASP A 75 -2.34 11.41 -1.04
CA ASP A 75 -1.38 12.40 -1.54
C ASP A 75 -2.02 13.31 -2.60
N GLN A 76 -1.33 14.36 -3.04
CA GLN A 76 -1.78 15.32 -4.07
C GLN A 76 -2.21 14.69 -5.43
N PHE A 77 -1.88 13.42 -5.66
CA PHE A 77 -2.29 12.65 -6.84
C PHE A 77 -3.45 11.68 -6.59
N GLY A 78 -4.11 11.72 -5.42
CA GLY A 78 -5.18 10.80 -5.06
C GLY A 78 -4.70 9.36 -4.78
N ARG A 79 -3.45 9.23 -4.34
CA ARG A 79 -2.81 7.93 -4.06
C ARG A 79 -2.62 7.76 -2.57
N TYR A 80 -2.82 6.55 -2.09
CA TYR A 80 -2.62 6.20 -0.70
C TYR A 80 -1.25 5.54 -0.54
N SER A 81 -0.53 5.90 0.51
CA SER A 81 0.76 5.28 0.82
C SER A 81 0.85 4.93 2.29
N LEU A 82 1.38 3.75 2.62
CA LEU A 82 1.71 3.41 3.99
C LEU A 82 3.06 4.01 4.37
N LEU A 83 3.06 4.67 5.52
CA LEU A 83 4.12 5.52 6.08
C LEU A 83 4.43 6.81 5.32
N SER A 84 4.36 7.92 6.06
CA SER A 84 4.88 9.24 5.66
C SER A 84 5.76 9.90 6.72
N ASP A 85 6.07 9.24 7.86
CA ASP A 85 6.79 9.90 8.96
C ASP A 85 8.24 9.41 9.09
N CYS A 86 9.11 9.96 8.24
CA CYS A 86 10.46 10.29 8.67
C CYS A 86 11.04 11.46 7.85
N ALA A 87 10.41 12.63 7.93
CA ALA A 87 11.06 13.91 7.58
C ALA A 87 11.13 14.82 8.81
N ALA A 88 11.55 14.27 9.95
CA ALA A 88 12.14 15.05 11.03
C ALA A 88 13.66 14.82 11.02
N LYS A 89 14.38 15.57 10.17
CA LYS A 89 15.75 16.05 10.46
C LYS A 89 16.21 17.12 9.49
#